data_AF-A0AAN8G9C1-F1
#
_entry.id   AF-A0AAN8G9C1-F1
#
_cell.length_a   1.000
_cell.length_b   1.000
_cell.length_c   1.000
_cell.angle_alpha   90.00
_cell.angle_beta   90.00
_cell.angle_gamma   90.00
#
_symmetry.space_group_name_H-M   'P 1'
#
loop_
_entity.id
_entity.type
_entity.pdbx_description
1 polymer ?
#
loop_
_entity_poly.entity_id
_entity_poly.type
_entity_poly.pdbx_seq_one_letter_code
_entity_poly.pdbx_strand_id
1 'polypeptide(L)'
;MFSFQAMGISATESKKIRGEFLQAAAEIFERVLSKPPTPNIVELWNEHQEIRKVLDDISSKQAKLSDTDVQLSRERSEKVIADFISWADQIGIKRYGVTVSDCDEVGGLGLLATKSEKDIADFISWADQIGIKRYGVTVSECDEVGGLGLLATKEINGNDRCVTVPRHAMISTDLARKSAILKKVFESEVIVQNMANVGLALFICAHKVKSDSKWAPYLNVLPSGYTTPLFYSEEEVQ
;
A
#
# COMPACT_ATOMS: atom_id res chain seq x y z
N MET A 1 -8.06 39.00 6.41
CA MET A 1 -8.21 38.79 4.95
C MET A 1 -6.82 38.46 4.40
N PHE A 2 -6.41 37.20 4.46
CA PHE A 2 -5.19 36.72 3.83
C PHE A 2 -5.57 35.58 2.91
N SER A 3 -5.58 35.87 1.61
CA SER A 3 -5.78 34.91 0.54
C SER A 3 -4.47 34.16 0.33
N PHE A 4 -4.36 32.94 0.87
CA PHE A 4 -3.33 32.00 0.46
C PHE A 4 -3.86 31.25 -0.76
N GLN A 5 -3.46 31.68 -1.96
CA GLN A 5 -3.62 30.90 -3.17
C GLN A 5 -2.56 29.78 -3.12
N ALA A 6 -3.00 28.55 -2.81
CA ALA A 6 -2.15 27.38 -2.92
C ALA A 6 -1.78 27.17 -4.40
N MET A 7 -0.50 27.25 -4.75
CA MET A 7 0.00 26.84 -6.06
C MET A 7 0.02 25.30 -6.12
N GLY A 8 -1.14 24.69 -6.35
CA GLY A 8 -1.26 23.31 -6.79
C GLY A 8 -0.91 23.16 -8.27
N ILE A 9 -0.47 21.98 -8.68
CA ILE A 9 -0.26 21.63 -10.10
C ILE A 9 -1.54 21.96 -10.87
N SER A 10 -1.41 22.72 -11.96
CA SER A 10 -2.58 23.14 -12.72
C SER A 10 -3.30 21.92 -13.34
N ALA A 11 -4.62 22.02 -13.51
CA ALA A 11 -5.39 20.94 -14.16
C ALA A 11 -4.84 20.55 -15.55
N THR A 12 -4.23 21.50 -16.26
CA THR A 12 -3.56 21.30 -17.55
C THR A 12 -2.29 20.47 -17.42
N GLU A 13 -1.48 20.77 -16.41
CA GLU A 13 -0.24 20.06 -16.13
C GLU A 13 -0.50 18.64 -15.61
N SER A 14 -1.52 18.48 -14.75
CA SER A 14 -1.98 17.16 -14.29
C SER A 14 -2.46 16.27 -15.44
N LYS A 15 -3.18 16.84 -16.42
CA LYS A 15 -3.57 16.12 -17.65
C LYS A 15 -2.38 15.75 -18.53
N LYS A 16 -1.38 16.65 -18.64
CA LYS A 16 -0.17 16.40 -19.42
C LYS A 16 0.61 15.23 -18.84
N ILE A 17 0.89 15.24 -17.54
CA ILE A 17 1.60 14.15 -16.84
C ILE A 17 0.81 12.84 -16.97
N ARG A 18 -0.54 12.90 -16.92
CA ARG A 18 -1.38 11.72 -17.17
C ARG A 18 -1.20 11.13 -18.56
N GLY A 19 -1.14 11.98 -19.59
CA GLY A 19 -0.86 11.54 -20.95
C GLY A 19 0.52 10.89 -21.09
N GLU A 20 1.53 11.47 -20.45
CA GLU A 20 2.91 10.97 -20.51
C GLU A 20 3.07 9.56 -19.93
N PHE A 21 2.46 9.24 -18.78
CA PHE A 21 2.56 7.88 -18.25
C PHE A 21 1.71 6.88 -19.04
N LEU A 22 0.55 7.29 -19.56
CA LEU A 22 -0.27 6.40 -20.40
C LEU A 22 0.49 6.01 -21.67
N GLN A 23 1.20 6.98 -22.26
CA GLN A 23 2.06 6.75 -23.40
C GLN A 23 3.21 5.79 -23.04
N ALA A 24 3.91 6.03 -21.94
CA ALA A 24 4.99 5.15 -21.47
C ALA A 24 4.50 3.71 -21.20
N ALA A 25 3.32 3.56 -20.59
CA ALA A 25 2.70 2.26 -20.32
C ALA A 25 2.26 1.52 -21.60
N ALA A 26 1.75 2.25 -22.60
CA ALA A 26 1.42 1.68 -23.90
C ALA A 26 2.68 1.22 -24.65
N GLU A 27 3.73 2.04 -24.64
CA GLU A 27 4.99 1.74 -25.33
C GLU A 27 5.67 0.47 -24.77
N ILE A 28 5.79 0.35 -23.45
CA ILE A 28 6.38 -0.85 -22.83
C ILE A 28 5.53 -2.11 -23.08
N PHE A 29 4.21 -1.96 -23.12
CA PHE A 29 3.31 -3.07 -23.42
C PHE A 29 3.51 -3.56 -24.86
N GLU A 30 3.48 -2.67 -25.84
CA GLU A 30 3.65 -3.01 -27.25
C GLU A 30 5.07 -3.53 -27.57
N ARG A 31 6.09 -2.93 -26.96
CA ARG A 31 7.48 -3.28 -27.27
C ARG A 31 7.92 -4.58 -26.61
N VAL A 32 7.52 -4.81 -25.36
CA VAL A 32 8.06 -5.88 -24.51
C VAL A 32 6.95 -6.81 -24.01
N LEU A 33 5.99 -6.33 -23.21
CA LEU A 33 5.09 -7.21 -22.44
C LEU A 33 4.08 -8.01 -23.27
N SER A 34 3.76 -7.55 -24.49
CA SER A 34 2.84 -8.23 -25.41
C SER A 34 3.50 -9.34 -26.24
N LYS A 35 4.83 -9.47 -26.16
CA LYS A 35 5.61 -10.46 -26.91
C LYS A 35 6.04 -11.61 -25.99
N PRO A 36 6.20 -12.83 -26.53
CA PRO A 36 6.77 -13.92 -25.74
C PRO A 36 8.23 -13.59 -25.35
N PRO A 37 8.67 -13.96 -24.14
CA PRO A 37 10.04 -13.74 -23.70
C PRO A 37 11.04 -14.45 -24.61
N THR A 38 12.16 -13.78 -24.89
CA THR A 38 13.29 -14.39 -25.61
C THR A 38 13.89 -15.56 -24.81
N PRO A 39 14.34 -16.66 -25.45
CA PRO A 39 15.05 -17.72 -24.74
C PRO A 39 16.49 -17.33 -24.35
N ASN A 40 17.00 -16.20 -24.84
CA ASN A 40 18.36 -15.73 -24.56
C ASN A 40 18.41 -14.98 -23.22
N ILE A 41 19.16 -15.53 -22.25
CA ILE A 41 19.29 -14.98 -20.89
C ILE A 41 19.83 -13.53 -20.90
N VAL A 42 20.78 -13.22 -21.77
CA VAL A 42 21.36 -11.87 -21.85
C VAL A 42 20.33 -10.87 -22.37
N GLU A 43 19.54 -11.27 -23.38
CA GLU A 43 18.45 -10.43 -23.88
C GLU A 43 17.33 -10.30 -22.85
N LEU A 44 16.98 -11.36 -22.11
CA LEU A 44 16.02 -11.30 -21.01
C LEU A 44 16.46 -10.34 -19.90
N TRP A 45 17.75 -10.32 -19.58
CA TRP A 45 18.30 -9.37 -18.62
C TRP A 45 18.19 -7.93 -19.12
N ASN A 46 18.53 -7.69 -20.38
CA ASN A 46 18.37 -6.37 -21.01
C ASN A 46 16.90 -5.94 -21.04
N GLU A 47 15.96 -6.86 -21.34
CA GLU A 47 14.52 -6.61 -21.27
C GLU A 47 14.08 -6.27 -19.84
N HIS A 48 14.59 -6.98 -18.83
CA HIS A 48 14.31 -6.69 -17.41
C HIS A 48 14.77 -5.27 -17.03
N GLN A 49 16.00 -4.88 -17.39
CA GLN A 49 16.53 -3.54 -17.14
C GLN A 49 15.72 -2.46 -17.84
N GLU A 50 15.30 -2.69 -19.11
CA GLU A 50 14.45 -1.76 -19.84
C GLU A 50 13.08 -1.60 -19.15
N ILE A 51 12.45 -2.71 -18.75
CA ILE A 51 11.18 -2.69 -18.02
C ILE A 51 11.31 -1.88 -16.74
N ARG A 52 12.32 -2.18 -15.91
CA ARG A 52 12.56 -1.52 -14.62
C ARG A 52 12.73 -0.01 -14.80
N LYS A 53 13.57 0.41 -15.74
CA LYS A 53 13.79 1.84 -16.03
C LYS A 53 12.51 2.60 -16.38
N VAL A 54 11.63 2.00 -17.19
CA VAL A 54 10.35 2.62 -17.56
C VAL A 54 9.41 2.67 -16.35
N LEU A 55 9.36 1.61 -15.53
CA LEU A 55 8.56 1.59 -14.31
C LEU A 55 9.03 2.64 -13.28
N ASP A 56 10.33 2.85 -13.14
CA ASP A 56 10.91 3.87 -12.25
C ASP A 56 10.58 5.29 -12.72
N ASP A 57 10.61 5.55 -14.04
CA ASP A 57 10.20 6.83 -14.62
C ASP A 57 8.70 7.08 -14.43
N ILE A 58 7.85 6.06 -14.65
CA ILE A 58 6.41 6.13 -14.38
C ILE A 58 6.17 6.44 -12.89
N SER A 59 6.84 5.72 -11.98
CA SER A 59 6.69 5.90 -10.53
C SER A 59 7.12 7.31 -10.09
N SER A 60 8.24 7.80 -10.61
CA SER A 60 8.76 9.15 -10.34
C SER A 60 7.80 10.25 -10.82
N LYS A 61 7.13 10.05 -11.96
CA LYS A 61 6.09 10.97 -12.46
C LYS A 61 4.80 10.89 -11.66
N GLN A 62 4.40 9.69 -11.22
CA GLN A 62 3.23 9.50 -10.36
C GLN A 62 3.41 10.16 -8.99
N ALA A 63 4.61 10.12 -8.41
CA ALA A 63 4.92 10.78 -7.13
C ALA A 63 4.64 12.29 -7.18
N LYS A 64 4.99 12.94 -8.30
CA LYS A 64 4.73 14.38 -8.53
C LYS A 64 3.25 14.75 -8.59
N LEU A 65 2.37 13.78 -8.88
CA LEU A 65 0.92 13.97 -8.86
C LEU A 65 0.32 13.74 -7.47
N SER A 66 1.10 13.27 -6.49
CA SER A 66 0.65 13.14 -5.11
C SER A 66 0.70 14.51 -4.42
N ASP A 67 -0.37 14.87 -3.72
CA ASP A 67 -0.63 16.21 -3.16
C ASP A 67 0.28 16.59 -1.96
N THR A 68 1.35 15.85 -1.72
CA THR A 68 2.09 15.81 -0.43
C THR A 68 3.31 16.74 -0.40
N ASP A 69 3.97 16.98 -1.54
CA ASP A 69 5.38 17.43 -1.51
C ASP A 69 5.62 18.94 -1.46
N VAL A 70 4.66 19.79 -1.88
CA VAL A 70 4.85 21.26 -1.87
C VAL A 70 4.84 21.85 -0.44
N GLN A 71 4.26 21.15 0.54
CA GLN A 71 4.21 21.60 1.94
C GLN A 71 5.45 21.21 2.78
N LEU A 72 6.35 20.40 2.22
CA LEU A 72 7.47 19.79 2.95
C LEU A 72 8.76 20.62 2.96
N SER A 73 8.88 21.70 2.17
CA SER A 73 10.15 22.45 1.97
C SER A 73 10.55 23.46 3.07
N ARG A 74 9.87 23.46 4.23
CA ARG A 74 10.30 24.26 5.40
C ARG A 74 11.33 23.47 6.19
N GLU A 75 12.42 24.10 6.61
CA GLU A 75 13.41 23.49 7.49
C GLU A 75 12.77 23.19 8.86
N ARG A 76 12.77 21.92 9.26
CA ARG A 76 12.06 21.41 10.44
C ARG A 76 13.09 20.91 11.46
N SER A 77 13.27 21.65 12.55
CA SER A 77 14.12 21.22 13.66
C SER A 77 13.36 20.33 14.64
N GLU A 78 14.07 19.50 15.41
CA GLU A 78 13.49 18.57 16.40
C GLU A 78 12.53 19.27 17.38
N LYS A 79 12.86 20.50 17.79
CA LYS A 79 12.00 21.35 18.63
C LYS A 79 10.68 21.75 17.94
N VAL A 80 10.73 22.07 16.65
CA VAL A 80 9.54 22.46 15.87
C VAL A 80 8.60 21.27 15.68
N ILE A 81 9.15 20.05 15.60
CA ILE A 81 8.35 18.81 15.55
C ILE A 81 7.66 18.57 16.89
N ALA A 82 8.40 18.69 18.00
CA ALA A 82 7.84 18.50 19.34
C ALA A 82 6.69 19.49 19.61
N ASP A 83 6.88 20.77 19.25
CA ASP A 83 5.86 21.80 19.36
C ASP A 83 4.63 21.50 18.46
N PHE A 84 4.86 21.01 17.24
CA PHE A 84 3.79 20.59 16.32
C PHE A 84 2.99 19.40 16.85
N ILE A 85 3.66 18.39 17.40
CA ILE A 85 3.03 17.19 17.96
C ILE A 85 2.18 17.56 19.18
N SER A 86 2.72 18.41 20.06
CA SER A 86 1.99 18.92 21.23
C SER A 86 0.74 19.71 20.83
N TRP A 87 0.87 20.59 19.84
CA TRP A 87 -0.28 21.31 19.27
C TRP A 87 -1.31 20.36 18.65
N ALA A 88 -0.87 19.34 17.90
CA ALA A 88 -1.75 18.37 17.26
C ALA A 88 -2.59 17.59 18.28
N ASP A 89 -1.99 17.23 19.42
CA ASP A 89 -2.70 16.58 20.53
C ASP A 89 -3.74 17.51 21.17
N GLN A 90 -3.39 18.78 21.37
CA GLN A 90 -4.31 19.78 21.94
C GLN A 90 -5.53 20.04 21.05
N ILE A 91 -5.35 19.99 19.72
CA ILE A 91 -6.42 20.19 18.75
C ILE A 91 -7.20 18.88 18.46
N GLY A 92 -6.76 17.76 19.03
CA GLY A 92 -7.41 16.45 18.84
C GLY A 92 -7.18 15.85 17.47
N ILE A 93 -6.09 16.24 16.80
CA ILE A 93 -5.67 15.69 15.50
C ILE A 93 -5.25 14.24 15.71
N LYS A 94 -6.06 13.33 15.17
CA LYS A 94 -5.78 11.88 15.22
C LYS A 94 -4.75 11.55 14.14
N ARG A 95 -3.59 11.05 14.55
CA ARG A 95 -2.43 10.81 13.67
C ARG A 95 -2.32 9.39 13.09
N TYR A 96 -3.26 8.49 13.38
CA TYR A 96 -3.40 7.14 12.77
C TYR A 96 -2.05 6.44 12.46
N GLY A 97 -1.14 6.34 13.43
CA GLY A 97 0.13 5.60 13.25
C GLY A 97 1.22 6.27 12.48
N VAL A 98 1.07 7.55 12.20
CA VAL A 98 2.15 8.31 11.59
C VAL A 98 2.85 9.15 12.66
N THR A 99 4.14 8.89 12.86
CA THR A 99 5.01 9.79 13.62
C THR A 99 6.03 10.45 12.69
N VAL A 100 6.62 11.54 13.15
CA VAL A 100 7.71 12.23 12.46
C VAL A 100 9.01 11.80 13.12
N SER A 101 9.97 11.32 12.35
CA SER A 101 11.31 10.95 12.83
C SER A 101 12.39 11.36 11.83
N ASP A 102 13.64 11.45 12.26
CA ASP A 102 14.76 11.59 11.33
C ASP A 102 14.86 10.36 10.41
N CYS A 103 15.21 10.62 9.16
CA CYS A 103 15.35 9.65 8.09
C CYS A 103 16.62 9.99 7.31
N ASP A 104 17.65 9.18 7.55
CA ASP A 104 19.00 9.38 6.99
C ASP A 104 19.00 9.26 5.46
N GLU A 105 18.09 8.47 4.89
CA GLU A 105 17.94 8.23 3.45
C GLU A 105 17.54 9.49 2.68
N VAL A 106 16.77 10.39 3.31
CA VAL A 106 16.32 11.65 2.71
C VAL A 106 17.05 12.87 3.27
N GLY A 107 18.03 12.65 4.16
CA GLY A 107 18.80 13.72 4.81
C GLY A 107 17.91 14.71 5.57
N GLY A 108 16.85 14.22 6.23
CA GLY A 108 15.84 15.06 6.89
C GLY A 108 14.79 14.26 7.64
N LEU A 109 13.58 14.82 7.80
CA LEU A 109 12.50 14.16 8.55
C LEU A 109 11.58 13.33 7.66
N GLY A 110 11.41 12.07 8.01
CA GLY A 110 10.45 11.15 7.41
C GLY A 110 9.14 11.09 8.19
N LEU A 111 8.07 10.68 7.50
CA LEU A 111 6.89 10.13 8.15
C LEU A 111 7.14 8.64 8.34
N LEU A 112 7.37 8.24 9.59
CA LEU A 112 7.45 6.83 9.90
C LEU A 112 6.01 6.33 10.07
N ALA A 113 5.58 5.52 9.10
CA ALA A 113 4.41 4.67 9.28
C ALA A 113 4.78 3.58 10.28
N THR A 114 4.54 3.83 11.56
CA THR A 114 4.34 2.71 12.46
C THR A 114 2.95 2.19 12.19
N LYS A 115 2.74 0.87 12.15
CA LYS A 115 1.35 0.41 12.32
C LYS A 115 0.99 0.88 13.71
N SER A 116 0.15 1.92 13.86
CA SER A 116 -0.08 2.44 15.20
C SER A 116 -0.62 1.31 16.07
N GLU A 117 -0.31 1.37 17.36
CA GLU A 117 -1.09 0.66 18.38
C GLU A 117 -2.59 0.83 18.13
N LYS A 118 -3.00 2.01 17.65
CA LYS A 118 -4.36 2.29 17.19
C LYS A 118 -4.80 1.48 15.97
N ASP A 119 -4.04 1.39 14.88
CA ASP A 119 -4.43 0.58 13.71
C ASP A 119 -4.55 -0.90 14.06
N ILE A 120 -3.65 -1.39 14.92
CA ILE A 120 -3.70 -2.75 15.46
C ILE A 120 -4.94 -2.91 16.35
N ALA A 121 -5.22 -1.95 17.24
CA ALA A 121 -6.40 -1.97 18.10
C ALA A 121 -7.71 -1.90 17.28
N ASP A 122 -7.76 -1.07 16.24
CA ASP A 122 -8.89 -0.95 15.33
C ASP A 122 -9.09 -2.25 14.56
N PHE A 123 -8.01 -2.89 14.09
CA PHE A 123 -8.06 -4.22 13.48
C PHE A 123 -8.56 -5.30 14.45
N ILE A 124 -8.09 -5.29 15.69
CA ILE A 124 -8.53 -6.24 16.72
C ILE A 124 -10.01 -6.05 17.05
N SER A 125 -10.45 -4.81 17.26
CA SER A 125 -11.86 -4.48 17.51
C SER A 125 -12.75 -4.89 16.33
N TRP A 126 -12.32 -4.61 15.11
CA TRP A 126 -13.00 -5.05 13.90
C TRP A 126 -13.07 -6.58 13.79
N ALA A 127 -11.97 -7.28 14.10
CA ALA A 127 -11.91 -8.74 14.05
C ALA A 127 -12.94 -9.36 14.99
N ASP A 128 -13.07 -8.83 16.22
CA ASP A 128 -14.06 -9.30 17.18
C ASP A 128 -15.50 -9.04 16.70
N GLN A 129 -15.76 -7.84 16.16
CA GLN A 129 -17.08 -7.45 15.64
C GLN A 129 -17.52 -8.31 14.45
N ILE A 130 -16.59 -8.68 13.55
CA ILE A 130 -16.87 -9.52 12.39
C ILE A 130 -16.83 -11.03 12.73
N GLY A 131 -16.66 -11.38 14.01
CA GLY A 131 -16.77 -12.75 14.50
C GLY A 131 -15.52 -13.61 14.33
N ILE A 132 -14.35 -13.00 14.09
CA ILE A 132 -13.06 -13.69 14.19
C ILE A 132 -12.80 -13.99 15.67
N LYS A 133 -12.54 -15.25 15.99
CA LYS A 133 -12.24 -15.69 17.36
C LYS A 133 -10.77 -16.03 17.49
N ARG A 134 -10.15 -15.57 18.57
CA ARG A 134 -8.77 -15.86 18.95
C ARG A 134 -8.77 -16.57 20.31
N TYR A 135 -7.93 -17.59 20.45
CA TYR A 135 -7.90 -18.46 21.62
C TYR A 135 -6.47 -18.57 22.13
N GLY A 136 -6.15 -17.78 23.16
CA GLY A 136 -4.80 -17.78 23.74
C GLY A 136 -3.73 -17.17 22.83
N VAL A 137 -4.12 -16.35 21.85
CA VAL A 137 -3.21 -15.62 20.96
C VAL A 137 -3.65 -14.17 20.80
N THR A 138 -2.70 -13.28 20.60
CA THR A 138 -2.90 -11.87 20.24
C THR A 138 -2.03 -11.50 19.04
N VAL A 139 -2.24 -10.30 18.48
CA VAL A 139 -1.37 -9.74 17.44
C VAL A 139 -0.30 -8.88 18.13
N SER A 140 0.95 -9.05 17.71
CA SER A 140 2.11 -8.29 18.19
C SER A 140 3.09 -8.07 17.05
N GLU A 141 3.99 -7.11 17.19
CA GLU A 141 5.20 -7.05 16.35
C GLU A 141 6.06 -8.30 16.57
N CYS A 142 6.69 -8.75 15.50
CA CYS A 142 7.51 -9.94 15.42
C CYS A 142 8.69 -9.66 14.48
N ASP A 143 9.87 -9.50 15.08
CA ASP A 143 11.09 -9.11 14.37
C ASP A 143 11.52 -10.18 13.34
N GLU A 144 11.30 -11.46 13.64
CA GLU A 144 11.67 -12.59 12.77
C GLU A 144 10.97 -12.55 11.41
N VAL A 145 9.75 -12.00 11.34
CA VAL A 145 8.98 -11.89 10.10
C VAL A 145 8.96 -10.47 9.56
N GLY A 146 9.70 -9.55 10.19
CA GLY A 146 9.74 -8.13 9.81
C GLY A 146 8.37 -7.46 9.80
N GLY A 147 7.51 -7.77 10.78
CA GLY A 147 6.12 -7.29 10.76
C GLY A 147 5.25 -7.76 11.91
N LEU A 148 3.94 -7.88 11.67
CA LEU A 148 2.98 -8.36 12.67
C LEU A 148 2.88 -9.88 12.64
N GLY A 149 2.92 -10.49 13.83
CA GLY A 149 2.73 -11.93 14.04
C GLY A 149 1.66 -12.23 15.08
N LEU A 150 1.43 -13.53 15.31
CA LEU A 150 0.60 -14.01 16.42
C LEU A 150 1.49 -14.37 17.60
N LEU A 151 1.21 -13.76 18.76
CA LEU A 151 1.88 -14.03 20.02
C LEU A 151 0.97 -14.87 20.92
N ALA A 152 1.47 -15.98 21.44
CA ALA A 152 0.75 -16.78 22.43
C ALA A 152 0.64 -16.02 23.76
N THR A 153 -0.57 -15.97 24.34
CA THR A 153 -0.84 -15.35 25.64
C THR A 153 -0.96 -16.37 26.76
N LYS A 154 -0.85 -17.66 26.43
CA LYS A 154 -0.88 -18.81 27.32
C LYS A 154 -0.22 -20.01 26.63
N GLU A 155 -0.01 -21.09 27.37
CA GLU A 155 0.43 -22.36 26.80
C GLU A 155 -0.62 -22.91 25.81
N ILE A 156 -0.16 -23.39 24.66
CA ILE A 156 -0.96 -23.93 23.55
C ILE A 156 -0.41 -25.32 23.24
N ASN A 157 -1.28 -26.33 23.30
CA ASN A 157 -0.90 -27.71 23.00
C ASN A 157 -1.04 -28.02 21.50
N GLY A 158 -0.42 -29.11 21.07
CA GLY A 158 -0.67 -29.66 19.73
C GLY A 158 -2.17 -29.92 19.50
N ASN A 159 -2.69 -29.45 18.37
CA ASN A 159 -4.11 -29.48 17.98
C ASN A 159 -5.05 -28.50 18.69
N ASP A 160 -4.54 -27.61 19.55
CA ASP A 160 -5.37 -26.52 20.08
C ASP A 160 -5.79 -25.56 18.96
N ARG A 161 -7.05 -25.17 18.97
CA ARG A 161 -7.58 -24.21 18.01
C ARG A 161 -7.19 -22.80 18.44
N CYS A 162 -6.24 -22.17 17.75
CA CYS A 162 -5.78 -20.81 18.06
C CYS A 162 -6.67 -19.71 17.48
N VAL A 163 -7.21 -19.91 16.27
CA VAL A 163 -7.99 -18.89 15.54
C VAL A 163 -9.18 -19.51 14.81
N THR A 164 -10.28 -18.77 14.66
CA THR A 164 -11.40 -19.12 13.78
C THR A 164 -11.83 -17.89 12.99
N VAL A 165 -11.86 -18.00 11.67
CA VAL A 165 -12.24 -16.91 10.76
C VAL A 165 -13.54 -17.28 10.05
N PRO A 166 -14.63 -16.50 10.20
CA PRO A 166 -15.87 -16.76 9.48
C PRO A 166 -15.74 -16.38 8.00
N ARG A 167 -16.43 -17.10 7.12
CA ARG A 167 -16.33 -16.90 5.66
C ARG A 167 -16.64 -15.47 5.19
N HIS A 168 -17.53 -14.75 5.89
CA HIS A 168 -17.91 -13.39 5.52
C HIS A 168 -16.86 -12.32 5.88
N ALA A 169 -15.86 -12.68 6.70
CA ALA A 169 -14.70 -11.84 6.98
C ALA A 169 -13.62 -11.96 5.88
N MET A 170 -13.63 -13.05 5.11
CA MET A 170 -12.65 -13.32 4.06
C MET A 170 -12.90 -12.47 2.81
N ILE A 171 -11.82 -12.06 2.16
CA ILE A 171 -11.84 -11.52 0.80
C ILE A 171 -11.73 -12.71 -0.17
N SER A 172 -12.65 -12.81 -1.13
CA SER A 172 -12.69 -13.90 -2.11
C SER A 172 -13.02 -13.41 -3.52
N THR A 173 -12.68 -14.22 -4.51
CA THR A 173 -12.99 -13.96 -5.93
C THR A 173 -14.49 -13.85 -6.17
N ASP A 174 -15.30 -14.69 -5.52
CA ASP A 174 -16.76 -14.63 -5.60
C ASP A 174 -17.31 -13.29 -5.14
N LEU A 175 -16.72 -12.74 -4.08
CA LEU A 175 -17.09 -11.44 -3.54
C LEU A 175 -16.65 -10.31 -4.45
N ALA A 176 -15.43 -10.41 -5.00
CA ALA A 176 -14.91 -9.46 -5.98
C ALA A 176 -15.79 -9.40 -7.25
N ARG A 177 -16.19 -10.54 -7.79
CA ARG A 177 -17.05 -10.65 -8.98
C ARG A 177 -18.44 -10.03 -8.76
N LYS A 178 -18.99 -10.16 -7.56
CA LYS A 178 -20.30 -9.61 -7.18
C LYS A 178 -20.23 -8.14 -6.73
N SER A 179 -19.04 -7.59 -6.55
CA SER A 179 -18.84 -6.21 -6.09
C SER A 179 -19.33 -5.21 -7.13
N ALA A 180 -20.14 -4.23 -6.71
CA ALA A 180 -20.61 -3.17 -7.59
C ALA A 180 -19.46 -2.39 -8.25
N ILE A 181 -18.29 -2.31 -7.60
CA ILE A 181 -17.13 -1.55 -8.09
C ILE A 181 -16.45 -2.26 -9.26
N LEU A 182 -16.37 -3.60 -9.22
CA LEU A 182 -15.62 -4.38 -10.21
C LEU A 182 -16.50 -5.25 -11.11
N LYS A 183 -17.80 -5.35 -10.86
CA LYS A 183 -18.73 -6.22 -11.62
C LYS A 183 -18.56 -6.05 -13.12
N LYS A 184 -18.57 -4.81 -13.62
CA LYS A 184 -18.40 -4.52 -15.07
C LYS A 184 -17.04 -5.02 -15.59
N VAL A 185 -15.97 -4.83 -14.83
CA VAL A 185 -14.62 -5.29 -15.20
C VAL A 185 -14.57 -6.82 -15.26
N PHE A 186 -15.20 -7.52 -14.31
CA PHE A 186 -15.33 -8.98 -14.35
C PHE A 186 -16.23 -9.47 -15.50
N GLU A 187 -17.13 -8.64 -16.04
CA GLU A 187 -18.00 -8.99 -17.16
C GLU A 187 -17.36 -8.67 -18.53
N SER A 188 -16.50 -7.66 -18.62
CA SER A 188 -15.87 -7.22 -19.87
C SER A 188 -14.44 -7.74 -20.09
N GLU A 189 -13.64 -7.90 -19.04
CA GLU A 189 -12.20 -8.14 -19.17
C GLU A 189 -11.82 -9.62 -19.04
N VAL A 190 -11.28 -10.20 -20.11
CA VAL A 190 -10.86 -11.61 -20.18
C VAL A 190 -9.78 -11.95 -19.15
N ILE A 191 -8.84 -11.03 -18.89
CA ILE A 191 -7.78 -11.23 -17.91
C ILE A 191 -8.39 -11.42 -16.52
N VAL A 192 -9.27 -10.52 -16.10
CA VAL A 192 -9.89 -10.55 -14.77
C VAL A 192 -10.84 -11.73 -14.61
N GLN A 193 -11.49 -12.17 -15.71
CA GLN A 193 -12.33 -13.36 -15.71
C GLN A 193 -11.57 -14.65 -15.43
N ASN A 194 -10.38 -14.79 -16.04
CA ASN A 194 -9.60 -16.03 -16.02
C ASN A 194 -8.51 -16.04 -14.93
N MET A 195 -8.03 -14.87 -14.50
CA MET A 195 -6.96 -14.73 -13.52
C MET A 195 -7.52 -14.26 -12.17
N ALA A 196 -7.87 -15.25 -11.34
CA ALA A 196 -8.42 -15.04 -9.99
C ALA A 196 -7.56 -14.12 -9.11
N ASN A 197 -6.23 -14.26 -9.19
CA ASN A 197 -5.25 -13.43 -8.48
C ASN A 197 -5.32 -11.96 -8.90
N VAL A 198 -5.43 -11.67 -10.20
CA VAL A 198 -5.56 -10.29 -10.71
C VAL A 198 -6.87 -9.67 -10.24
N GLY A 199 -7.97 -10.43 -10.33
CA GLY A 199 -9.27 -9.97 -9.84
C GLY A 199 -9.28 -9.66 -8.34
N LEU A 200 -8.59 -10.47 -7.53
CA LEU A 200 -8.42 -10.23 -6.10
C LEU A 200 -7.55 -9.00 -5.81
N ALA A 201 -6.43 -8.83 -6.53
CA ALA A 201 -5.56 -7.67 -6.38
C ALA A 201 -6.33 -6.36 -6.66
N LEU A 202 -7.09 -6.32 -7.76
CA LEU A 202 -7.95 -5.18 -8.09
C LEU A 202 -9.01 -4.92 -7.01
N PHE A 203 -9.58 -5.97 -6.44
CA PHE A 203 -10.57 -5.84 -5.36
C PHE A 203 -9.96 -5.24 -4.09
N ILE A 204 -8.75 -5.65 -3.73
CA ILE A 204 -8.00 -5.08 -2.61
C ILE A 204 -7.70 -3.60 -2.88
N CYS A 205 -7.19 -3.25 -4.07
CA CYS A 205 -6.94 -1.86 -4.45
C CYS A 205 -8.20 -0.99 -4.38
N ALA A 206 -9.32 -1.49 -4.92
CA ALA A 206 -10.61 -0.80 -4.87
C ALA A 206 -11.09 -0.56 -3.43
N HIS A 207 -10.91 -1.55 -2.55
CA HIS A 207 -11.27 -1.42 -1.14
C HIS A 207 -10.29 -0.58 -0.31
N LYS A 208 -9.04 -0.41 -0.77
CA LYS A 208 -8.05 0.45 -0.13
C LYS A 208 -8.37 1.93 -0.36
N VAL A 209 -8.92 2.30 -1.53
CA VAL A 209 -9.30 3.68 -1.85
C VAL A 209 -10.74 4.05 -1.45
N LYS A 210 -11.56 3.05 -1.12
CA LYS A 210 -12.95 3.24 -0.70
C LYS A 210 -13.01 3.71 0.77
N SER A 211 -13.55 4.90 1.01
CA SER A 211 -13.63 5.52 2.35
C SER A 211 -14.51 4.75 3.34
N ASP A 212 -15.57 4.11 2.87
CA ASP A 212 -16.54 3.32 3.66
C ASP A 212 -16.27 1.80 3.55
N SER A 213 -15.03 1.40 3.31
CA SER A 213 -14.67 -0.02 3.19
C SER A 213 -14.76 -0.73 4.53
N LYS A 214 -15.62 -1.76 4.63
CA LYS A 214 -15.69 -2.61 5.83
C LYS A 214 -14.39 -3.38 6.12
N TRP A 215 -13.47 -3.46 5.17
CA TRP A 215 -12.15 -4.09 5.34
C TRP A 215 -11.03 -3.08 5.63
N ALA A 216 -11.34 -1.78 5.78
CA ALA A 216 -10.33 -0.77 6.05
C ALA A 216 -9.42 -1.12 7.25
N PRO A 217 -9.93 -1.61 8.40
CA PRO A 217 -9.07 -2.00 9.52
C PRO A 217 -8.08 -3.12 9.16
N TYR A 218 -8.53 -4.13 8.40
CA TYR A 218 -7.67 -5.20 7.89
C TYR A 218 -6.62 -4.68 6.89
N LEU A 219 -7.03 -3.82 5.95
CA LEU A 219 -6.15 -3.30 4.91
C LEU A 219 -5.13 -2.29 5.44
N ASN A 220 -5.38 -1.67 6.60
CA ASN A 220 -4.46 -0.72 7.22
C ASN A 220 -3.32 -1.41 7.98
N VAL A 221 -3.51 -2.65 8.43
CA VAL A 221 -2.47 -3.44 9.10
C VAL A 221 -1.66 -4.33 8.15
N LEU A 222 -1.97 -4.33 6.84
CA LEU A 222 -1.16 -5.02 5.85
C LEU A 222 0.25 -4.39 5.76
N PRO A 223 1.30 -5.17 5.43
CA PRO A 223 2.62 -4.63 5.13
C PRO A 223 2.57 -3.59 4.00
N SER A 224 3.39 -2.55 4.11
CA SER A 224 3.60 -1.54 3.06
C SER A 224 4.59 -2.01 1.98
N GLY A 225 5.39 -3.03 2.28
CA GLY A 225 6.33 -3.67 1.36
C GLY A 225 6.44 -5.17 1.65
N TYR A 226 7.04 -5.89 0.72
CA TYR A 226 7.24 -7.34 0.80
C TYR A 226 8.65 -7.71 0.34
N THR A 227 9.15 -8.85 0.77
CA THR A 227 10.45 -9.41 0.33
C THR A 227 10.34 -10.22 -0.97
N THR A 228 9.34 -9.92 -1.81
CA THR A 228 9.22 -10.55 -3.13
C THR A 228 10.14 -9.84 -4.13
N PRO A 229 10.69 -10.53 -5.15
CA PRO A 229 11.62 -9.94 -6.12
C PRO A 229 11.14 -8.66 -6.82
N LEU A 230 9.83 -8.40 -6.83
CA LEU A 230 9.26 -7.14 -7.32
C LEU A 230 9.76 -5.90 -6.56
N PHE A 231 10.14 -6.04 -5.29
CA PHE A 231 10.63 -4.97 -4.42
C PHE A 231 12.17 -4.91 -4.36
N TYR A 232 12.86 -5.83 -5.04
CA TYR A 232 14.32 -5.88 -4.99
C TYR A 232 14.92 -4.75 -5.83
N SER A 233 16.08 -4.25 -5.41
CA SER A 233 16.94 -3.39 -6.24
C SER A 233 17.46 -4.16 -7.45
N GLU A 234 18.08 -3.46 -8.40
CA GLU A 234 18.68 -4.13 -9.55
C GLU A 234 19.83 -5.06 -9.11
N GLU A 235 20.64 -4.61 -8.15
CA GLU A 235 21.77 -5.34 -7.59
C GLU A 235 21.34 -6.58 -6.80
N GLU A 236 20.17 -6.55 -6.16
CA GLU A 236 19.63 -7.70 -5.42
C GLU A 236 19.09 -8.81 -6.35
N VAL A 237 18.79 -8.48 -7.61
CA VAL A 237 18.32 -9.45 -8.62
C VAL A 237 19.49 -10.03 -9.44
N GLN A 238 20.61 -9.32 -9.54
CA GLN A 238 21.84 -9.76 -10.23
C GLN A 238 22.56 -10.89 -9.48
#